data_AF-A0AAN6NHW2-F1
#
_entry.id   AF-A0AAN6NHW2-F1
#
_cell.length_a   1.000
_cell.length_b   1.000
_cell.length_c   1.000
_cell.angle_alpha   90.00
_cell.angle_beta   90.00
_cell.angle_gamma   90.00
#
_symmetry.space_group_name_H-M   'P 1'
#
loop_
_entity.id
_entity.type
_entity.pdbx_description
1 polymer ?
#
loop_
_entity_poly.entity_id
_entity_poly.type
_entity_poly.pdbx_seq_one_letter_code
_entity_poly.pdbx_strand_id
1 'polypeptide(L)'
;MASSPLKPHWEQPSHPAVLEVVIGAVDGAGEFSSKSVSKVTLPPFGLFANLSFPPCTMAEEPTYATVQCGKNKHLDLNSDLLYINHSCEPSLIFDTASQTVIAGPKGLVPGDELTFFYPSTEWSMAQPFDCLCGKPTCRGRISGARDMTKEQLEGMWLNGHIRELLAEQEQQSSETRDTVSEDLYDTDQTAQALRDALQHAEKVVEAARTALMCYARTTRTQQHKGVNGTNGIKAAANGHINGNSANGHHSNGHAANGCYNGASTAIGAVTGSLRRGPTSRELSGEMGGDTIDVV
;
A
#
# COMPACT_ATOMS: atom_id res chain seq x y z
N MET A 1 10.76 30.02 -4.05
CA MET A 1 10.24 30.90 -5.13
C MET A 1 8.83 30.43 -5.35
N ALA A 2 7.82 31.26 -5.09
CA ALA A 2 6.43 30.88 -5.35
C ALA A 2 6.30 30.57 -6.85
N SER A 3 5.81 29.38 -7.22
CA SER A 3 5.56 29.09 -8.64
C SER A 3 4.44 30.00 -9.10
N SER A 4 4.64 30.65 -10.25
CA SER A 4 3.57 31.37 -10.91
C SER A 4 2.42 30.41 -11.24
N PRO A 5 1.16 30.89 -11.18
CA PRO A 5 0.01 30.10 -11.61
C PRO A 5 0.21 29.53 -13.02
N LEU A 6 -0.04 28.23 -13.19
CA LEU A 6 -0.03 27.52 -14.46
C LEU A 6 -1.21 27.95 -15.33
N LYS A 7 -0.93 28.89 -16.24
CA LYS A 7 -1.86 29.25 -17.29
C LYS A 7 -2.29 27.99 -18.08
N PRO A 8 -3.57 27.59 -18.05
CA PRO A 8 -4.04 26.44 -18.79
C PRO A 8 -3.77 26.61 -20.27
N HIS A 9 -3.27 25.55 -20.88
CA HIS A 9 -2.96 25.48 -22.32
C HIS A 9 -3.80 24.41 -23.05
N TRP A 10 -4.72 23.75 -22.34
CA TRP A 10 -5.67 22.78 -22.87
C TRP A 10 -7.05 23.40 -23.08
N GLU A 11 -7.90 22.70 -23.84
CA GLU A 11 -9.30 23.08 -24.02
C GLU A 11 -10.10 22.90 -22.73
N GLN A 12 -10.84 23.93 -22.33
CA GLN A 12 -11.66 23.93 -21.12
C GLN A 12 -13.16 24.06 -21.47
N PRO A 13 -14.05 23.26 -20.86
CA PRO A 13 -13.74 22.15 -19.97
C PRO A 13 -13.21 20.94 -20.75
N SER A 14 -12.21 20.25 -20.21
CA SER A 14 -11.61 19.09 -20.87
C SER A 14 -12.41 17.79 -20.71
N HIS A 15 -13.23 17.71 -19.64
CA HIS A 15 -14.05 16.54 -19.30
C HIS A 15 -15.53 16.92 -19.06
N PRO A 16 -16.21 17.60 -20.01
CA PRO A 16 -17.53 18.21 -19.78
C PRO A 16 -18.62 17.21 -19.40
N ALA A 17 -18.46 15.93 -19.76
CA ALA A 17 -19.44 14.89 -19.45
C ALA A 17 -19.40 14.42 -17.99
N VAL A 18 -18.25 14.50 -17.32
CA VAL A 18 -18.04 13.85 -16.01
C VAL A 18 -17.61 14.80 -14.90
N LEU A 19 -17.06 15.97 -15.26
CA LEU A 19 -16.43 16.91 -14.33
C LEU A 19 -16.93 18.34 -14.60
N GLU A 20 -17.14 19.08 -13.51
CA GLU A 20 -17.30 20.54 -13.51
C GLU A 20 -16.23 21.15 -12.60
N VAL A 21 -15.52 22.16 -13.10
CA VAL A 21 -14.60 22.97 -12.30
C VAL A 21 -15.37 24.18 -11.79
N VAL A 22 -15.48 24.29 -10.47
CA VAL A 22 -16.09 25.44 -9.78
C VAL A 22 -14.97 26.35 -9.30
N ILE A 23 -14.95 27.57 -9.81
CA ILE A 23 -13.98 28.60 -9.48
C ILE A 23 -14.61 29.53 -8.44
N GLY A 24 -14.01 29.64 -7.25
CA GLY A 24 -14.50 30.54 -6.20
C GLY A 24 -14.37 32.01 -6.60
N ALA A 25 -15.45 32.78 -6.38
CA ALA A 25 -15.46 34.23 -6.59
C ALA A 25 -14.77 34.97 -5.42
N VAL A 26 -14.25 36.16 -5.71
CA VAL A 26 -13.58 37.03 -4.73
C VAL A 26 -14.62 37.68 -3.82
N ASP A 27 -14.97 37.02 -2.73
CA ASP A 27 -15.93 37.55 -1.75
C ASP A 27 -15.25 38.49 -0.75
N GLY A 28 -14.63 39.59 -1.20
CA GLY A 28 -14.09 40.68 -0.35
C GLY A 28 -13.01 40.29 0.69
N ALA A 29 -12.73 39.00 0.89
CA ALA A 29 -11.76 38.40 1.79
C ALA A 29 -10.54 37.84 1.04
N GLY A 30 -10.51 37.95 -0.29
CA GLY A 30 -9.37 37.55 -1.13
C GLY A 30 -9.20 36.04 -1.32
N GLU A 31 -10.21 35.23 -1.03
CA GLU A 31 -10.12 33.77 -1.10
C GLU A 31 -10.55 33.25 -2.48
N PHE A 32 -9.58 32.92 -3.34
CA PHE A 32 -9.82 32.10 -4.52
C PHE A 32 -9.90 30.64 -4.10
N SER A 33 -10.99 29.93 -4.42
CA SER A 33 -11.03 28.47 -4.24
C SER A 33 -11.63 27.70 -5.42
N SER A 34 -10.77 27.08 -6.22
CA SER A 34 -11.12 26.16 -7.29
C SER A 34 -11.34 24.74 -6.73
N LYS A 35 -12.39 24.08 -7.21
CA LYS A 35 -12.67 22.67 -6.88
C LYS A 35 -13.31 21.95 -8.04
N SER A 36 -13.05 20.66 -8.12
CA SER A 36 -13.66 19.75 -9.08
C SER A 36 -14.88 19.05 -8.48
N VAL A 37 -15.98 19.00 -9.23
CA VAL A 37 -17.26 18.38 -8.81
C VAL A 37 -17.69 17.33 -9.85
N SER A 38 -18.20 16.20 -9.37
CA SER A 38 -18.73 15.12 -10.21
C SER A 38 -20.03 15.52 -10.88
N LYS A 39 -20.18 15.20 -12.17
CA LYS A 39 -21.45 15.32 -12.91
C LYS A 39 -22.16 13.99 -13.11
N VAL A 40 -21.55 12.89 -12.68
CA VAL A 40 -22.00 11.53 -12.98
C VAL A 40 -22.17 10.69 -11.72
N THR A 41 -22.99 9.64 -11.87
CA THR A 41 -23.05 8.55 -10.89
C THR A 41 -22.12 7.43 -11.34
N LEU A 42 -21.25 6.94 -10.46
CA LEU A 42 -20.43 5.77 -10.70
C LEU A 42 -20.58 4.78 -9.54
N PRO A 43 -20.63 3.46 -9.81
CA PRO A 43 -20.51 2.47 -8.76
C PRO A 43 -19.10 2.52 -8.13
N PRO A 44 -18.90 1.91 -6.94
CA PRO A 44 -17.57 1.72 -6.39
C PRO A 44 -16.58 1.17 -7.42
N PHE A 45 -15.41 1.81 -7.53
CA PHE A 45 -14.35 1.44 -8.48
C PHE A 45 -14.72 1.56 -9.96
N GLY A 46 -15.82 2.24 -10.30
CA GLY A 46 -16.18 2.57 -11.68
C GLY A 46 -15.15 3.51 -12.34
N LEU A 47 -14.93 3.33 -13.64
CA LEU A 47 -14.04 4.19 -14.42
C LEU A 47 -14.58 5.62 -14.48
N PHE A 48 -13.77 6.59 -14.06
CA PHE A 48 -14.09 8.02 -14.09
C PHE A 48 -13.48 8.72 -15.31
N ALA A 49 -12.17 8.57 -15.52
CA ALA A 49 -11.46 9.17 -16.65
C ALA A 49 -10.27 8.30 -17.08
N ASN A 50 -9.84 8.46 -18.32
CA ASN A 50 -8.60 7.85 -18.82
C ASN A 50 -7.54 8.95 -18.93
N LEU A 51 -6.34 8.72 -18.38
CA LEU A 51 -5.22 9.67 -18.44
C LEU A 51 -4.63 9.82 -19.86
N SER A 52 -5.04 8.97 -20.80
CA SER A 52 -4.75 9.11 -22.22
C SER A 52 -5.68 10.11 -22.94
N PHE A 53 -6.69 10.68 -22.27
CA PHE A 53 -7.64 11.62 -22.88
C PHE A 53 -8.17 12.70 -21.91
N PRO A 54 -7.85 13.99 -22.13
CA PRO A 54 -6.76 14.47 -22.98
C PRO A 54 -5.43 13.79 -22.60
N PRO A 55 -4.51 13.59 -23.55
CA PRO A 55 -3.29 12.85 -23.28
C PRO A 55 -2.40 13.60 -22.29
N CYS A 56 -2.09 12.93 -21.18
CA CYS A 56 -1.00 13.35 -20.30
C CYS A 56 0.34 13.29 -21.04
N THR A 57 1.26 14.18 -20.68
CA THR A 57 2.64 14.17 -21.19
C THR A 57 3.65 14.01 -20.06
N MET A 58 4.85 13.54 -20.37
CA MET A 58 5.92 13.45 -19.37
C MET A 58 6.40 14.85 -19.00
N ALA A 59 6.42 15.15 -17.71
CA ALA A 59 6.99 16.38 -17.17
C ALA A 59 8.52 16.23 -17.01
N GLU A 60 9.26 17.31 -17.25
CA GLU A 60 10.71 17.35 -17.04
C GLU A 60 11.06 17.34 -15.55
N GLU A 61 10.28 18.06 -14.74
CA GLU A 61 10.52 18.24 -13.30
C GLU A 61 9.20 18.15 -12.51
N PRO A 62 9.24 17.71 -11.24
CA PRO A 62 8.07 17.71 -10.37
C PRO A 62 7.64 19.15 -10.05
N THR A 63 6.35 19.44 -10.19
CA THR A 63 5.74 20.71 -9.80
C THR A 63 4.48 20.44 -9.00
N TYR A 64 3.81 21.49 -8.51
CA TYR A 64 2.53 21.32 -7.82
C TYR A 64 1.41 20.77 -8.73
N ALA A 65 1.59 20.86 -10.05
CA ALA A 65 0.61 20.50 -11.07
C ALA A 65 0.87 19.16 -11.76
N THR A 66 1.98 18.52 -11.45
CA THR A 66 2.30 17.20 -12.00
C THR A 66 1.85 16.09 -11.06
N VAL A 67 1.68 14.89 -11.61
CA VAL A 67 1.38 13.67 -10.85
C VAL A 67 2.49 12.66 -11.06
N GLN A 68 3.10 12.18 -9.98
CA GLN A 68 4.14 11.16 -10.06
C GLN A 68 3.56 9.83 -10.56
N CYS A 69 4.18 9.28 -11.61
CA CYS A 69 3.76 8.03 -12.27
C CYS A 69 4.84 6.93 -12.23
N GLY A 70 5.95 7.19 -11.55
CA GLY A 70 7.06 6.27 -11.34
C GLY A 70 8.10 6.90 -10.41
N LYS A 71 9.13 6.15 -10.01
CA LYS A 71 10.11 6.60 -8.99
C LYS A 71 10.68 8.01 -9.26
N ASN A 72 11.03 8.29 -10.51
CA ASN A 72 11.59 9.58 -10.93
C ASN A 72 10.86 10.12 -12.16
N LYS A 73 9.54 9.92 -12.24
CA LYS A 73 8.73 10.22 -13.43
C LYS A 73 7.43 10.90 -13.04
N HIS A 74 7.11 11.99 -13.72
CA HIS A 74 5.91 12.79 -13.48
C HIS A 74 5.14 13.01 -14.79
N LEU A 75 3.83 13.18 -14.66
CA LEU A 75 2.91 13.51 -15.76
C LEU A 75 2.37 14.92 -15.59
N ASP A 76 2.41 15.70 -16.67
CA ASP A 76 1.51 16.84 -16.85
C ASP A 76 0.14 16.31 -17.29
N LEU A 77 -0.91 16.68 -16.54
CA LEU A 77 -2.26 16.16 -16.78
C LEU A 77 -2.94 16.77 -18.01
N ASN A 78 -2.48 17.95 -18.47
CA ASN A 78 -2.99 18.67 -19.64
C ASN A 78 -4.53 18.75 -19.71
N SER A 79 -5.17 18.86 -18.54
CA SER A 79 -6.62 18.77 -18.42
C SER A 79 -7.09 19.30 -17.06
N ASP A 80 -8.39 19.57 -16.96
CA ASP A 80 -9.08 19.97 -15.74
C ASP A 80 -8.96 18.98 -14.57
N LEU A 81 -8.42 17.77 -14.78
CA LEU A 81 -8.03 16.88 -13.70
C LEU A 81 -7.03 17.53 -12.73
N LEU A 82 -6.30 18.56 -13.19
CA LEU A 82 -5.43 19.41 -12.36
C LEU A 82 -6.13 19.99 -11.13
N TYR A 83 -7.41 20.36 -11.26
CA TYR A 83 -8.19 21.00 -10.19
C TYR A 83 -8.76 20.00 -9.18
N ILE A 84 -8.44 18.71 -9.28
CA ILE A 84 -8.85 17.69 -8.32
C ILE A 84 -8.00 17.83 -7.05
N ASN A 85 -8.67 18.19 -5.96
CA ASN A 85 -8.03 18.52 -4.70
C ASN A 85 -7.67 17.29 -3.86
N HIS A 86 -6.89 17.52 -2.80
CA HIS A 86 -6.58 16.48 -1.83
C HIS A 86 -7.77 16.22 -0.89
N SER A 87 -7.96 14.94 -0.52
CA SER A 87 -8.72 14.55 0.67
C SER A 87 -8.06 13.33 1.34
N CYS A 88 -8.10 13.29 2.67
CA CYS A 88 -7.71 12.10 3.43
C CYS A 88 -8.73 10.95 3.31
N GLU A 89 -9.98 11.27 2.98
CA GLU A 89 -11.00 10.30 2.53
C GLU A 89 -11.38 10.66 1.09
N PRO A 90 -10.60 10.22 0.09
CA PRO A 90 -10.78 10.63 -1.29
C PRO A 90 -12.01 9.99 -1.94
N SER A 91 -12.56 10.69 -2.93
CA SER A 91 -13.64 10.17 -3.79
C SER A 91 -13.11 9.47 -5.05
N LEU A 92 -11.85 9.70 -5.41
CA LEU A 92 -11.18 9.13 -6.58
C LEU A 92 -9.89 8.42 -6.21
N ILE A 93 -9.49 7.49 -7.07
CA ILE A 93 -8.20 6.80 -7.08
C ILE A 93 -7.52 7.10 -8.42
N PHE A 94 -6.29 7.60 -8.35
CA PHE A 94 -5.44 7.84 -9.53
C PHE A 94 -4.51 6.65 -9.73
N ASP A 95 -4.88 5.75 -10.64
CA ASP A 95 -4.07 4.61 -11.03
C ASP A 95 -3.18 4.97 -12.22
N THR A 96 -1.95 5.40 -11.93
CA THR A 96 -0.99 5.81 -12.95
C THR A 96 -0.38 4.61 -13.69
N ALA A 97 -0.41 3.42 -13.08
CA ALA A 97 0.05 2.20 -13.74
C ALA A 97 -0.91 1.77 -14.86
N SER A 98 -2.22 1.85 -14.59
CA SER A 98 -3.27 1.56 -15.57
C SER A 98 -3.65 2.75 -16.44
N GLN A 99 -3.08 3.94 -16.18
CA GLN A 99 -3.44 5.21 -16.85
C GLN A 99 -4.93 5.56 -16.71
N THR A 100 -5.51 5.31 -15.54
CA THR A 100 -6.95 5.54 -15.29
C THR A 100 -7.20 6.24 -13.96
N VAL A 101 -8.30 6.99 -13.92
CA VAL A 101 -8.89 7.51 -12.69
C VAL A 101 -10.19 6.76 -12.44
N ILE A 102 -10.34 6.19 -11.26
CA ILE A 102 -11.53 5.41 -10.88
C ILE A 102 -12.19 5.98 -9.62
N ALA A 103 -13.48 5.72 -9.46
CA ALA A 103 -14.21 6.07 -8.24
C ALA A 103 -13.66 5.29 -7.03
N GLY A 104 -13.69 5.91 -5.86
CA GLY A 104 -13.34 5.26 -4.60
C GLY A 104 -14.36 4.19 -4.17
N PRO A 105 -14.15 3.57 -3.00
CA PRO A 105 -15.00 2.49 -2.48
C PRO A 105 -16.47 2.86 -2.25
N LYS A 106 -16.78 4.17 -2.16
CA LYS A 106 -18.14 4.69 -1.98
C LYS A 106 -18.87 4.98 -3.30
N GLY A 107 -18.20 4.84 -4.44
CA GLY A 107 -18.71 5.33 -5.73
C GLY A 107 -18.72 6.85 -5.81
N LEU A 108 -19.45 7.39 -6.78
CA LEU A 108 -19.72 8.82 -6.95
C LEU A 108 -21.20 9.06 -7.21
N VAL A 109 -21.70 10.20 -6.78
CA VAL A 109 -22.94 10.80 -7.25
C VAL A 109 -22.71 12.23 -7.78
N PRO A 110 -23.58 12.78 -8.64
CA PRO A 110 -23.47 14.16 -9.08
C PRO A 110 -23.47 15.12 -7.87
N GLY A 111 -22.59 16.12 -7.91
CA GLY A 111 -22.38 17.05 -6.80
C GLY A 111 -21.31 16.63 -5.79
N ASP A 112 -20.83 15.39 -5.83
CA ASP A 112 -19.69 14.97 -5.00
C ASP A 112 -18.43 15.76 -5.39
N GLU A 113 -17.71 16.23 -4.39
CA GLU A 113 -16.39 16.82 -4.63
C GLU A 113 -15.40 15.73 -5.05
N LEU A 114 -14.69 15.98 -6.15
CA LEU A 114 -13.68 15.10 -6.69
C LEU A 114 -12.36 15.38 -6.01
N THR A 115 -11.85 14.37 -5.30
CA THR A 115 -10.62 14.46 -4.54
C THR A 115 -9.85 13.16 -4.60
N PHE A 116 -8.53 13.22 -4.54
CA PHE A 116 -7.69 12.03 -4.40
C PHE A 116 -6.66 12.19 -3.28
N PHE A 117 -6.09 11.08 -2.82
CA PHE A 117 -5.10 11.10 -1.77
C PHE A 117 -3.72 11.31 -2.38
N TYR A 118 -3.19 12.53 -2.35
CA TYR A 118 -1.92 12.85 -3.03
C TYR A 118 -0.74 11.92 -2.68
N PRO A 119 -0.53 11.49 -1.42
CA PRO A 119 0.53 10.51 -1.12
C PRO A 119 0.33 9.13 -1.77
N SER A 120 -0.81 8.86 -2.42
CA SER A 120 -0.98 7.65 -3.25
C SER A 120 -0.19 7.71 -4.55
N THR A 121 0.16 8.91 -5.03
CA THR A 121 1.00 9.13 -6.21
C THR A 121 2.34 9.73 -5.81
N GLU A 122 2.35 10.71 -4.88
CA GLU A 122 3.52 11.53 -4.56
C GLU A 122 4.38 10.96 -3.43
N TRP A 123 5.65 10.69 -3.72
CA TRP A 123 6.67 10.30 -2.74
C TRP A 123 7.04 11.49 -1.86
N SER A 124 7.34 12.61 -2.50
CA SER A 124 7.62 13.90 -1.90
C SER A 124 6.83 14.95 -2.67
N MET A 125 6.01 15.72 -1.96
CA MET A 125 5.29 16.84 -2.56
C MET A 125 6.30 17.93 -2.94
N ALA A 126 6.18 18.48 -4.15
CA ALA A 126 6.90 19.71 -4.51
C ALA A 126 6.56 20.85 -3.53
N GLN A 127 5.31 20.85 -3.03
CA GLN A 127 4.80 21.82 -2.07
C GLN A 127 3.95 21.14 -0.99
N PRO A 128 4.54 20.88 0.19
CA PRO A 128 3.79 20.40 1.35
C PRO A 128 2.79 21.44 1.89
N PHE A 129 1.65 20.99 2.41
CA PHE A 129 0.59 21.87 2.91
C PHE A 129 -0.15 21.29 4.13
N ASP A 130 -0.82 22.14 4.90
CA ASP A 130 -1.71 21.71 6.00
C ASP A 130 -3.10 21.38 5.45
N CYS A 131 -3.58 20.15 5.64
CA CYS A 131 -4.82 19.67 5.05
C CYS A 131 -6.07 20.24 5.71
N LEU A 132 -6.96 20.79 4.90
CA LEU A 132 -8.26 21.35 5.31
C LEU A 132 -9.45 20.52 4.78
N CYS A 133 -9.27 19.21 4.59
CA CYS A 133 -10.34 18.35 4.02
C CYS A 133 -11.55 18.15 4.96
N GLY A 134 -11.41 18.45 6.25
CA GLY A 134 -12.50 18.35 7.24
C GLY A 134 -12.96 16.92 7.54
N LYS A 135 -12.22 15.89 7.10
CA LYS A 135 -12.56 14.48 7.36
C LYS A 135 -12.12 14.04 8.76
N PRO A 136 -12.86 13.14 9.44
CA PRO A 136 -12.48 12.62 10.76
C PRO A 136 -11.10 11.95 10.77
N THR A 137 -10.72 11.33 9.65
CA THR A 137 -9.42 10.66 9.46
C THR A 137 -8.37 11.57 8.83
N CYS A 138 -8.49 12.90 8.97
CA CYS A 138 -7.53 13.86 8.44
C CYS A 138 -6.13 13.63 9.01
N ARG A 139 -5.11 13.64 8.14
CA ARG A 139 -3.70 13.41 8.48
C ARG A 139 -2.93 14.68 8.82
N GLY A 140 -3.60 15.84 8.84
CA GLY A 140 -2.95 17.13 9.11
C GLY A 140 -2.07 17.54 7.93
N ARG A 141 -0.76 17.63 8.13
CA ARG A 141 0.17 18.08 7.09
C ARG A 141 0.45 16.99 6.06
N ILE A 142 0.40 17.35 4.78
CA ILE A 142 0.65 16.47 3.64
C ILE A 142 1.97 16.90 2.98
N SER A 143 2.99 16.04 3.06
CA SER A 143 4.31 16.26 2.44
C SER A 143 4.74 15.18 1.44
N GLY A 144 3.89 14.17 1.22
CA GLY A 144 4.19 13.00 0.37
C GLY A 144 4.34 11.74 1.21
N ALA A 145 4.35 10.57 0.57
CA ALA A 145 4.34 9.28 1.24
C ALA A 145 5.61 9.01 2.09
N ARG A 146 6.75 9.59 1.70
CA ARG A 146 8.05 9.42 2.36
C ARG A 146 8.02 9.70 3.86
N ASP A 147 7.29 10.74 4.25
CA ASP A 147 7.27 11.25 5.62
C ASP A 147 6.08 10.74 6.44
N MET A 148 5.29 9.82 5.88
CA MET A 148 4.10 9.28 6.53
C MET A 148 4.42 7.98 7.27
N THR A 149 3.79 7.80 8.43
CA THR A 149 3.82 6.54 9.17
C THR A 149 2.99 5.46 8.46
N LYS A 150 3.27 4.19 8.78
CA LYS A 150 2.52 3.05 8.26
C LYS A 150 1.04 3.16 8.59
N GLU A 151 0.72 3.61 9.81
CA GLU A 151 -0.64 3.81 10.30
C GLU A 151 -1.36 4.91 9.51
N GLN A 152 -0.66 5.98 9.13
CA GLN A 152 -1.24 7.02 8.28
C GLN A 152 -1.51 6.53 6.86
N LEU A 153 -0.72 5.59 6.33
CA LEU A 153 -0.90 5.04 4.98
C LEU A 153 -1.87 3.85 4.93
N GLU A 154 -2.18 3.25 6.07
CA GLU A 154 -3.04 2.07 6.16
C GLU A 154 -4.43 2.32 5.58
N GLY A 155 -4.97 1.32 4.87
CA GLY A 155 -6.28 1.38 4.21
C GLY A 155 -6.33 2.27 2.96
N MET A 156 -5.25 2.99 2.64
CA MET A 156 -5.17 3.77 1.40
C MET A 156 -4.70 2.91 0.24
N TRP A 157 -5.29 3.16 -0.93
CA TRP A 157 -4.73 2.67 -2.17
C TRP A 157 -3.48 3.50 -2.51
N LEU A 158 -2.38 2.82 -2.89
CA LEU A 158 -1.09 3.44 -3.23
C LEU A 158 -0.62 2.87 -4.58
N ASN A 159 -0.07 3.72 -5.44
CA ASN A 159 0.55 3.27 -6.69
C ASN A 159 1.75 2.35 -6.41
N GLY A 160 2.07 1.52 -7.40
CA GLY A 160 3.18 0.56 -7.31
C GLY A 160 4.52 1.22 -6.96
N HIS A 161 4.85 2.35 -7.58
CA HIS A 161 6.10 3.06 -7.31
C HIS A 161 6.21 3.59 -5.88
N ILE A 162 5.09 4.00 -5.27
CA ILE A 162 5.09 4.42 -3.86
C ILE A 162 5.36 3.24 -2.94
N ARG A 163 4.75 2.08 -3.21
CA ARG A 163 5.00 0.87 -2.42
C ARG A 163 6.45 0.41 -2.52
N GLU A 164 7.03 0.47 -3.71
CA GLU A 164 8.44 0.17 -3.93
C GLU A 164 9.36 1.11 -3.14
N LEU A 165 9.10 2.43 -3.19
CA LEU A 165 9.91 3.43 -2.47
C LEU A 165 9.79 3.28 -0.95
N LEU A 166 8.61 2.95 -0.43
CA LEU A 166 8.41 2.65 1.00
C LEU A 166 9.24 1.42 1.43
N ALA A 167 9.23 0.36 0.62
CA ALA A 167 10.00 -0.85 0.91
C ALA A 167 11.52 -0.59 0.88
N GLU A 168 11.98 0.22 -0.07
CA GLU A 168 13.39 0.65 -0.14
C GLU A 168 13.80 1.49 1.08
N GLN A 169 12.93 2.41 1.52
CA GLN A 169 13.17 3.20 2.72
C GLN A 169 13.25 2.32 3.98
N GLU A 170 12.38 1.31 4.10
CA GLU A 170 12.41 0.36 5.21
C GLU A 170 13.70 -0.46 5.22
N GLN A 171 14.12 -0.98 4.07
CA GLN A 171 15.38 -1.73 3.91
C GLN A 171 16.61 -0.89 4.27
N GLN A 172 16.68 0.34 3.76
CA GLN A 172 17.78 1.26 4.10
C GLN A 172 17.81 1.58 5.60
N SER A 173 16.64 1.68 6.24
CA SER A 173 16.56 1.89 7.68
C SER A 173 17.01 0.68 8.49
N SER A 174 16.75 -0.55 8.02
CA SER A 174 17.24 -1.78 8.67
C SER A 174 18.75 -1.95 8.48
N GLU A 175 19.27 -1.74 7.27
CA GLU A 175 20.71 -1.82 6.98
C GLU A 175 21.52 -0.76 7.74
N THR A 176 20.96 0.45 7.90
CA THR A 176 21.59 1.50 8.73
C THR A 176 21.55 1.14 10.21
N ARG A 177 20.50 0.47 10.70
CA ARG A 177 20.45 -0.01 12.10
C ARG A 177 21.44 -1.13 12.37
N ASP A 178 21.63 -2.02 11.40
CA ASP A 178 22.60 -3.11 11.50
C ASP A 178 24.05 -2.59 11.43
N THR A 179 24.35 -1.61 10.58
CA THR A 179 25.69 -0.98 10.48
C THR A 179 26.03 -0.08 11.67
N VAL A 180 25.09 0.70 12.20
CA VAL A 180 25.31 1.51 13.42
C VAL A 180 25.50 0.62 14.67
N SER A 181 25.06 -0.63 14.64
CA SER A 181 25.34 -1.61 15.69
C SER A 181 26.75 -2.21 15.65
N GLU A 182 27.48 -2.07 14.54
CA GLU A 182 28.90 -2.47 14.48
C GLU A 182 29.83 -1.35 14.99
N ASP A 183 29.59 -0.09 14.62
CA ASP A 183 30.55 1.01 14.90
C ASP A 183 30.52 1.57 16.34
N LEU A 184 29.45 1.35 17.12
CA LEU A 184 29.34 1.81 18.52
C LEU A 184 29.77 0.77 19.56
N TYR A 185 30.11 -0.46 19.14
CA TYR A 185 30.60 -1.54 20.01
C TYR A 185 32.04 -1.97 19.70
N ASP A 186 32.78 -1.19 18.89
CA ASP A 186 34.14 -1.50 18.46
C ASP A 186 35.23 -1.24 19.53
N THR A 187 34.85 -0.97 20.78
CA THR A 187 35.81 -0.85 21.89
C THR A 187 35.59 -1.80 23.06
N ASP A 188 34.54 -2.62 23.05
CA ASP A 188 34.31 -3.62 24.11
C ASP A 188 34.75 -5.02 23.68
N GLN A 189 35.93 -5.42 24.17
CA GLN A 189 36.48 -6.77 23.98
C GLN A 189 35.53 -7.89 24.42
N THR A 190 34.65 -7.61 25.39
CA THR A 190 33.66 -8.58 25.89
C THR A 190 32.58 -8.86 24.86
N ALA A 191 32.07 -7.81 24.22
CA ALA A 191 31.07 -7.92 23.17
C ALA A 191 31.62 -8.68 21.95
N GLN A 192 32.88 -8.43 21.58
CA GLN A 192 33.53 -9.16 20.49
C GLN A 192 33.70 -10.66 20.82
N ALA A 193 34.19 -10.98 22.02
CA ALA A 193 34.35 -12.38 22.44
C ALA A 193 33.01 -13.13 22.48
N LEU A 194 31.92 -12.47 22.87
CA LEU A 194 30.57 -13.06 22.86
C LEU A 194 30.06 -13.30 21.43
N ARG A 195 30.28 -12.36 20.50
CA ARG A 195 29.94 -12.54 19.07
C ARG A 195 30.71 -13.71 18.45
N ASP A 196 32.01 -13.77 18.70
CA ASP A 196 32.84 -14.86 18.21
C ASP A 196 32.37 -16.20 18.78
N ALA A 197 32.05 -16.27 20.08
CA ALA A 197 31.52 -17.48 20.70
C ALA A 197 30.19 -17.92 20.05
N LEU A 198 29.32 -16.97 19.71
CA LEU A 198 28.04 -17.25 19.06
C LEU A 198 28.24 -17.78 17.63
N GLN A 199 29.10 -17.15 16.84
CA GLN A 199 29.46 -17.63 15.49
C GLN A 199 30.10 -19.02 15.52
N HIS A 200 30.93 -19.32 16.51
CA HIS A 200 31.49 -20.66 16.67
C HIS A 200 30.41 -21.69 17.03
N ALA A 201 29.46 -21.32 17.90
CA ALA A 201 28.33 -22.19 18.22
C ALA A 201 27.47 -22.49 16.99
N GLU A 202 27.20 -21.50 16.14
CA GLU A 202 26.45 -21.70 14.88
C GLU A 202 27.18 -22.65 13.92
N LYS A 203 28.50 -22.49 13.76
CA LYS A 203 29.32 -23.41 12.95
C LYS A 203 29.27 -24.84 13.47
N VAL A 204 29.25 -25.02 14.79
CA VAL A 204 29.11 -26.34 15.42
C VAL A 204 27.73 -26.93 15.16
N VAL A 205 26.66 -26.14 15.26
CA VAL A 205 25.30 -26.58 14.92
C VAL A 205 25.21 -27.00 13.47
N GLU A 206 25.80 -26.23 12.54
CA GLU A 206 25.76 -26.55 11.12
C GLU A 206 26.58 -27.80 10.78
N ALA A 207 27.74 -27.98 11.42
CA ALA A 207 28.53 -29.19 11.32
C ALA A 207 27.77 -30.42 11.86
N ALA A 208 27.09 -30.27 13.01
CA ALA A 208 26.27 -31.33 13.59
C ALA A 208 25.07 -31.68 12.68
N ARG A 209 24.41 -30.67 12.10
CA ARG A 209 23.33 -30.85 11.12
C ARG A 209 23.80 -31.61 9.88
N THR A 210 24.96 -31.24 9.36
CA THR A 210 25.59 -31.90 8.21
C THR A 210 25.94 -33.35 8.52
N ALA A 211 26.54 -33.61 9.69
CA ALA A 211 26.86 -34.96 10.15
C ALA A 211 25.61 -35.84 10.28
N LEU A 212 24.52 -35.28 10.83
CA LEU A 212 23.23 -35.97 10.95
C LEU A 212 22.66 -36.36 9.58
N MET A 213 22.73 -35.46 8.60
CA MET A 213 22.27 -35.73 7.22
C MET A 213 23.11 -36.83 6.56
N CYS A 214 24.43 -36.83 6.72
CA CYS A 214 25.31 -37.88 6.22
C CYS A 214 25.01 -39.24 6.86
N TYR A 215 24.80 -39.28 8.18
CA TYR A 215 24.42 -40.49 8.88
C TYR A 215 23.09 -41.05 8.36
N ALA A 216 22.05 -40.22 8.26
CA ALA A 216 20.73 -40.62 7.77
C ALA A 216 20.75 -41.14 6.32
N ARG A 217 21.64 -40.62 5.46
CA ARG A 217 21.85 -41.13 4.10
C ARG A 217 22.51 -42.51 4.10
N THR A 218 23.47 -42.73 5.00
CA THR A 218 24.20 -44.01 5.10
C THR A 218 23.35 -45.13 5.69
N THR A 219 22.47 -44.83 6.65
CA THR A 219 21.52 -45.82 7.19
C THR A 219 20.46 -46.22 6.18
N ARG A 220 20.06 -45.30 5.27
CA ARG A 220 19.07 -45.59 4.22
C ARG A 220 19.63 -46.47 3.09
N THR A 221 20.94 -46.44 2.83
CA THR A 221 21.60 -47.30 1.84
C THR A 221 21.93 -48.71 2.36
N GLN A 222 22.07 -48.92 3.67
CA GLN A 222 22.21 -50.27 4.24
C GLN A 222 20.92 -51.09 4.20
N GLN A 223 19.74 -50.45 4.18
CA GLN A 223 18.45 -51.16 4.18
C GLN A 223 18.09 -51.82 2.82
N HIS A 224 18.84 -51.52 1.74
CA HIS A 224 18.54 -52.01 0.39
C HIS A 224 19.49 -53.11 -0.14
N LYS A 225 20.47 -53.58 0.66
CA LYS A 225 21.48 -54.58 0.26
C LYS A 225 21.43 -55.91 1.05
N GLY A 226 20.26 -56.32 1.51
CA GLY A 226 20.14 -57.47 2.42
C GLY A 226 18.99 -58.45 2.17
N VAL A 227 18.65 -58.82 0.93
CA VAL A 227 17.84 -60.04 0.67
C VAL A 227 18.28 -60.71 -0.63
N ASN A 228 19.28 -61.60 -0.55
CA ASN A 228 19.37 -62.80 -1.39
C ASN A 228 20.53 -63.68 -0.92
N GLY A 229 20.22 -64.86 -0.37
CA GLY A 229 21.26 -65.88 -0.16
C GLY A 229 20.96 -66.97 0.87
N THR A 230 20.49 -68.11 0.34
CA THR A 230 20.78 -69.49 0.75
C THR A 230 19.83 -70.26 1.69
N ASN A 231 19.39 -71.39 1.12
CA ASN A 231 18.52 -72.44 1.64
C ASN A 231 19.33 -73.58 2.28
N GLY A 232 18.70 -74.28 3.24
CA GLY A 232 19.12 -75.58 3.82
C GLY A 232 19.61 -75.44 5.27
N ILE A 233 19.17 -76.18 6.29
CA ILE A 233 18.70 -77.57 6.40
C ILE A 233 17.71 -77.72 7.60
N LYS A 234 16.76 -78.65 7.39
CA LYS A 234 15.75 -79.32 8.25
C LYS A 234 15.96 -79.41 9.77
N ALA A 235 14.87 -79.29 10.53
CA ALA A 235 14.36 -80.34 11.43
C ALA A 235 12.93 -80.02 11.94
N ALA A 236 12.07 -81.03 11.93
CA ALA A 236 10.68 -80.99 12.36
C ALA A 236 10.54 -81.42 13.83
N ALA A 237 9.55 -80.87 14.55
CA ALA A 237 8.79 -81.60 15.58
C ALA A 237 7.50 -80.83 15.96
N ASN A 238 6.41 -81.59 16.03
CA ASN A 238 5.03 -81.22 16.33
C ASN A 238 4.80 -80.80 17.79
N GLY A 239 3.75 -80.00 18.02
CA GLY A 239 3.04 -79.94 19.31
C GLY A 239 2.08 -78.76 19.46
N HIS A 240 0.85 -78.87 18.93
CA HIS A 240 -0.44 -78.74 19.65
C HIS A 240 -0.46 -77.81 20.92
N ILE A 241 -1.39 -76.89 21.21
CA ILE A 241 -2.80 -76.64 20.86
C ILE A 241 -3.20 -75.21 21.32
N ASN A 242 -4.14 -74.58 20.59
CA ASN A 242 -5.25 -73.71 21.00
C ASN A 242 -5.08 -72.47 21.89
N GLY A 243 -5.71 -71.37 21.43
CA GLY A 243 -6.35 -70.42 22.35
C GLY A 243 -6.71 -69.04 21.79
N ASN A 244 -7.61 -68.97 20.80
CA ASN A 244 -8.56 -67.89 20.47
C ASN A 244 -8.28 -66.41 20.80
N SER A 245 -8.22 -65.61 19.73
CA SER A 245 -9.14 -64.51 19.36
C SER A 245 -10.04 -63.88 20.42
N ALA A 246 -9.98 -62.55 20.53
CA ALA A 246 -11.02 -61.59 20.09
C ALA A 246 -10.73 -60.22 20.74
N ASN A 247 -10.50 -59.15 19.97
CA ASN A 247 -11.46 -58.26 19.28
C ASN A 247 -12.25 -57.28 20.19
N GLY A 248 -12.34 -56.03 19.72
CA GLY A 248 -13.38 -55.06 20.09
C GLY A 248 -12.83 -53.78 20.72
N HIS A 249 -12.58 -52.71 19.95
CA HIS A 249 -13.57 -51.66 19.60
C HIS A 249 -14.22 -50.98 20.81
N HIS A 250 -14.07 -49.66 20.93
CA HIS A 250 -15.22 -48.76 20.90
C HIS A 250 -14.79 -47.30 20.62
N SER A 251 -15.48 -46.75 19.63
CA SER A 251 -15.57 -45.36 19.19
C SER A 251 -16.31 -44.46 20.18
N ASN A 252 -16.03 -43.15 20.17
CA ASN A 252 -17.03 -42.14 19.77
C ASN A 252 -16.42 -40.74 19.66
N GLY A 253 -16.73 -40.06 18.56
CA GLY A 253 -16.58 -38.62 18.42
C GLY A 253 -17.90 -37.89 18.69
N HIS A 254 -17.82 -36.59 18.94
CA HIS A 254 -18.88 -35.64 18.66
C HIS A 254 -18.30 -34.28 18.28
N ALA A 255 -18.96 -33.66 17.30
CA ALA A 255 -18.61 -32.43 16.61
C ALA A 255 -19.34 -31.21 17.20
N ALA A 256 -18.85 -30.01 16.84
CA ALA A 256 -19.58 -28.98 16.08
C ALA A 256 -19.43 -27.52 16.61
N ASN A 257 -18.85 -26.69 15.73
CA ASN A 257 -19.20 -25.33 15.28
C ASN A 257 -19.92 -24.32 16.19
N GLY A 258 -19.41 -23.08 16.16
CA GLY A 258 -20.14 -21.85 16.46
C GLY A 258 -19.55 -20.63 15.72
N CYS A 259 -20.32 -20.11 14.76
CA CYS A 259 -20.10 -18.90 13.97
C CYS A 259 -20.94 -17.75 14.57
N TYR A 260 -20.45 -16.51 14.57
CA TYR A 260 -21.23 -15.34 15.02
C TYR A 260 -21.24 -14.24 13.95
N ASN A 261 -22.45 -13.98 13.44
CA ASN A 261 -22.87 -12.78 12.72
C ASN A 261 -23.43 -11.76 13.73
N GLY A 262 -23.24 -10.46 13.47
CA GLY A 262 -23.91 -9.37 14.19
C GLY A 262 -24.19 -8.20 13.27
N ALA A 263 -25.46 -7.82 13.16
CA ALA A 263 -26.01 -6.88 12.20
C ALA A 263 -26.06 -5.42 12.70
N SER A 264 -26.19 -4.53 11.72
CA SER A 264 -26.39 -3.08 11.70
C SER A 264 -27.18 -2.43 12.84
N THR A 265 -26.75 -1.22 13.23
CA THR A 265 -27.62 -0.17 13.77
C THR A 265 -27.27 1.16 13.10
N ALA A 266 -28.28 1.77 12.49
CA ALA A 266 -28.19 3.04 11.77
C ALA A 266 -28.08 4.21 12.76
N ILE A 267 -27.16 5.14 12.48
CA ILE A 267 -27.05 6.42 13.18
C ILE A 267 -26.88 7.54 12.14
N GLY A 268 -27.91 8.39 12.08
CA GLY A 268 -27.92 9.80 11.68
C GLY A 268 -27.05 10.25 10.50
N ALA A 269 -27.71 10.50 9.36
CA ALA A 269 -27.18 11.37 8.32
C ALA A 269 -26.95 12.78 8.88
N VAL A 270 -25.68 13.17 9.07
CA VAL A 270 -25.31 14.57 9.29
C VAL A 270 -25.23 15.24 7.93
N THR A 271 -26.25 16.04 7.65
CA THR A 271 -26.31 16.99 6.54
C THR A 271 -25.15 17.99 6.64
N GLY A 272 -24.32 18.05 5.59
CA GLY A 272 -23.57 19.23 5.19
C GLY A 272 -22.50 19.75 6.16
N SER A 273 -21.35 19.09 6.23
CA SER A 273 -20.09 19.82 6.52
C SER A 273 -19.75 20.66 5.29
N LEU A 274 -20.33 21.85 5.22
CA LEU A 274 -19.84 22.93 4.37
C LEU A 274 -18.39 23.20 4.76
N ARG A 275 -17.45 22.98 3.83
CA ARG A 275 -16.07 23.45 3.98
C ARG A 275 -16.12 24.96 4.31
N ARG A 276 -15.43 25.38 5.37
CA ARG A 276 -15.13 26.79 5.63
C ARG A 276 -13.64 26.98 5.36
N GLY A 277 -13.31 27.45 4.17
CA GLY A 277 -11.98 27.96 3.85
C GLY A 277 -11.45 27.51 2.48
N PRO A 278 -10.49 28.28 1.92
CA PRO A 278 -9.82 28.01 0.66
C PRO A 278 -9.12 26.65 0.68
N THR A 279 -8.87 26.06 -0.48
CA THR A 279 -8.07 24.83 -0.52
C THR A 279 -6.65 25.17 -0.12
N SER A 280 -5.96 24.25 0.54
CA SER A 280 -4.58 24.50 0.99
C SER A 280 -3.61 24.78 -0.17
N ARG A 281 -3.98 24.41 -1.42
CA ARG A 281 -3.29 24.76 -2.67
C ARG A 281 -3.40 26.24 -3.05
N GLU A 282 -4.38 26.96 -2.51
CA GLU A 282 -4.63 28.38 -2.81
C GLU A 282 -4.18 29.30 -1.70
N LEU A 283 -4.15 28.81 -0.46
CA LEU A 283 -3.50 29.51 0.66
C LEU A 283 -1.99 29.70 0.45
N SER A 284 -1.36 28.89 -0.41
CA SER A 284 0.02 29.10 -0.87
C SER A 284 0.16 30.16 -1.97
N GLY A 285 -0.96 30.68 -2.51
CA GLY A 285 -0.99 31.78 -3.47
C GLY A 285 -0.81 31.39 -4.94
N GLU A 286 -0.88 30.11 -5.30
CA GLU A 286 -0.39 29.64 -6.61
C GLU A 286 -1.46 29.25 -7.63
N MET A 287 -2.70 28.97 -7.24
CA MET A 287 -3.81 28.79 -8.20
C MET A 287 -4.53 30.11 -8.54
N GLY A 288 -4.14 31.21 -7.90
CA GLY A 288 -4.70 32.54 -8.11
C GLY A 288 -4.30 33.09 -9.48
N GLY A 289 -5.04 32.73 -10.54
CA GLY A 289 -4.77 33.18 -11.91
C GLY A 289 -4.96 32.11 -12.98
N ASP A 290 -5.07 30.84 -12.61
CA ASP A 290 -5.20 29.71 -13.55
C ASP A 290 -6.60 29.56 -14.16
N THR A 291 -7.50 30.46 -13.78
CA THR A 291 -8.92 30.42 -14.11
C THR A 291 -9.40 31.80 -14.55
N ILE A 292 -8.52 32.59 -15.17
CA ILE A 292 -8.95 33.84 -15.82
C ILE A 292 -9.91 33.47 -16.96
N ASP A 293 -11.14 33.98 -16.87
CA ASP A 293 -12.14 33.86 -17.92
C ASP A 293 -11.51 34.25 -19.26
N VAL A 294 -11.44 33.28 -20.18
CA VAL A 294 -11.21 33.59 -21.59
C VAL A 294 -12.52 34.17 -22.09
N VAL A 295 -12.59 35.51 -22.07
CA VAL A 295 -13.65 36.31 -22.69
C VAL A 295 -13.81 35.96 -24.16
#